data_AF-A0A8D8DU25-F1
#
_entry.id   AF-A0A8D8DU25-F1
#
_cell.length_a   1.000
_cell.length_b   1.000
_cell.length_c   1.000
_cell.angle_alpha   90.00
_cell.angle_beta   90.00
_cell.angle_gamma   90.00
#
_symmetry.space_group_name_H-M   'P 1'
#
loop_
_entity.id
_entity.type
_entity.pdbx_description
1 polymer ?
#
loop_
_entity_poly.entity_id
_entity_poly.type
_entity_poly.pdbx_seq_one_letter_code
_entity_poly.pdbx_strand_id
1 'polypeptide(L)'
;GGGRLRWGHFEMIRLGIGRKMDVSRMFAAWRVDAPWQPITKKGQGQRMGGGKSAIDHYVTPVKSGRVIVEMAGKCEFAEVKPILETVCHKLPFKAMVVSHEMLEEMKAEEERLERDNLNEYSLKYIIQNNMGGCHRWLSPVDHKWFGKYH
;
A
#
# COMPACT_ATOMS: atom_id res chain seq x y z
N GLY A 1 3.07 -0.15 2.06
CA GLY A 1 3.94 -0.77 1.04
C GLY A 1 3.14 -1.11 -0.20
N GLY A 2 3.78 -1.36 -1.34
CA GLY A 2 3.10 -1.81 -2.57
C GLY A 2 2.87 -3.32 -2.61
N GLY A 3 1.85 -3.77 -3.33
CA GLY A 3 1.58 -5.21 -3.51
C GLY A 3 0.36 -5.50 -4.39
N ARG A 4 -0.07 -6.77 -4.40
CA ARG A 4 -1.22 -7.23 -5.19
C ARG A 4 -2.25 -7.91 -4.29
N LEU A 5 -3.51 -7.52 -4.43
CA LEU A 5 -4.64 -8.16 -3.75
C LEU A 5 -5.27 -9.22 -4.65
N ARG A 6 -5.38 -10.45 -4.15
CA ARG A 6 -6.11 -11.55 -4.80
C ARG A 6 -7.51 -11.64 -4.21
N TRP A 7 -8.41 -12.37 -4.87
CA TRP A 7 -9.77 -12.63 -4.37
C TRP A 7 -9.81 -13.07 -2.90
N GLY A 8 -8.95 -14.00 -2.48
CA GLY A 8 -8.89 -14.45 -1.09
C GLY A 8 -8.59 -13.35 -0.07
N HIS A 9 -7.84 -12.31 -0.46
CA HIS A 9 -7.60 -11.16 0.42
C HIS A 9 -8.85 -10.30 0.57
N PHE A 10 -9.62 -10.08 -0.51
CA PHE A 10 -10.90 -9.37 -0.45
C PHE A 10 -11.88 -10.07 0.48
N GLU A 11 -11.98 -11.40 0.38
CA GLU A 11 -12.89 -12.18 1.23
C GLU A 11 -12.45 -12.18 2.70
N MET A 12 -11.13 -12.25 2.95
CA MET A 12 -10.57 -12.12 4.30
C MET A 12 -10.92 -10.76 4.93
N ILE A 13 -10.76 -9.67 4.18
CA ILE A 13 -11.10 -8.31 4.63
C ILE A 13 -12.61 -8.21 4.89
N ARG A 14 -13.44 -8.67 3.94
CA ARG A 14 -14.90 -8.63 4.02
C ARG A 14 -15.42 -9.35 5.25
N LEU A 15 -14.96 -10.57 5.49
CA LEU A 15 -15.33 -11.36 6.67
C LEU A 15 -14.73 -10.79 7.96
N GLY A 16 -13.51 -10.28 7.92
CA GLY A 16 -12.82 -9.69 9.07
C GLY A 16 -13.56 -8.48 9.63
N ILE A 17 -14.02 -7.59 8.74
CA ILE A 17 -14.80 -6.39 9.10
C ILE A 17 -16.25 -6.77 9.39
N GLY A 18 -16.90 -7.48 8.47
CA GLY A 18 -18.34 -7.75 8.54
C GLY A 18 -18.79 -8.59 9.76
N ARG A 19 -17.89 -9.37 10.37
CA ARG A 19 -18.20 -10.13 11.59
C ARG A 19 -18.15 -9.30 12.88
N LYS A 20 -17.45 -8.16 12.88
CA LYS A 20 -17.21 -7.34 14.08
C LYS A 20 -17.87 -5.96 14.02
N MET A 21 -18.24 -5.50 12.82
CA MET A 21 -18.84 -4.20 12.59
C MET A 21 -20.34 -4.20 12.93
N ASP A 22 -20.80 -3.16 13.64
CA ASP A 22 -22.22 -2.90 13.85
C ASP A 22 -22.82 -2.16 12.65
N VAL A 23 -23.62 -2.88 11.87
CA VAL A 23 -24.23 -2.39 10.61
C VAL A 23 -25.25 -1.26 10.83
N SER A 24 -25.77 -1.09 12.05
CA SER A 24 -26.76 -0.04 12.36
C SER A 24 -26.12 1.35 12.53
N ARG A 25 -24.87 1.39 12.97
CA ARG A 25 -24.12 2.61 13.31
C ARG A 25 -22.95 2.89 12.36
N MET A 26 -22.39 1.84 11.76
CA MET A 26 -21.18 1.89 10.95
C MET A 26 -21.43 1.37 9.53
N PHE A 27 -20.62 1.84 8.59
CA PHE A 27 -20.52 1.26 7.25
C PHE A 27 -19.05 1.17 6.81
N ALA A 28 -18.79 0.25 5.88
CA ALA A 28 -17.49 0.08 5.26
C ALA A 28 -17.60 0.21 3.73
N ALA A 29 -16.70 0.98 3.13
CA ALA A 29 -16.65 1.20 1.69
C ALA A 29 -15.31 0.73 1.11
N TRP A 30 -15.37 0.03 -0.02
CA TRP A 30 -14.18 -0.34 -0.78
C TRP A 30 -13.63 0.89 -1.50
N ARG A 31 -12.32 1.12 -1.35
CA ARG A 31 -11.58 2.18 -2.08
C ARG A 31 -10.66 1.60 -3.15
N VAL A 32 -10.72 0.29 -3.39
CA VAL A 32 -9.98 -0.41 -4.43
C VAL A 32 -10.94 -1.13 -5.36
N ASP A 33 -10.58 -1.20 -6.64
CA ASP A 33 -11.38 -1.87 -7.65
C ASP A 33 -11.34 -3.40 -7.47
N ALA A 34 -12.35 -4.06 -8.03
CA ALA A 34 -12.36 -5.51 -8.15
C ALA A 34 -11.10 -6.02 -8.90
N PRO A 35 -10.63 -7.24 -8.63
CA PRO A 35 -9.49 -7.82 -9.33
C PRO A 35 -9.66 -7.80 -10.85
N TRP A 36 -8.78 -7.05 -11.54
CA TRP A 36 -8.87 -6.82 -12.99
C TRP A 36 -7.58 -7.14 -13.74
N GLN A 37 -6.42 -7.13 -13.07
CA GLN A 37 -5.14 -7.40 -13.72
C GLN A 37 -4.97 -8.93 -13.87
N PRO A 38 -4.88 -9.47 -15.10
CA PRO A 38 -4.71 -10.91 -15.31
C PRO A 38 -3.29 -11.35 -14.97
N ILE A 39 -3.17 -12.44 -14.22
CA ILE A 39 -1.91 -13.14 -13.94
C ILE A 39 -1.92 -14.47 -14.67
N THR A 40 -0.93 -14.69 -15.53
CA THR A 40 -0.75 -15.95 -16.27
C THR A 40 0.20 -16.88 -15.53
N LYS A 41 -0.10 -18.18 -15.49
CA LYS A 41 0.75 -19.19 -14.85
C LYS A 41 0.95 -20.38 -15.80
N LYS A 42 2.19 -20.85 -15.94
CA LYS A 42 2.50 -22.10 -16.65
C LYS A 42 2.27 -23.29 -15.73
N GLY A 43 1.88 -24.42 -16.33
CA GLY A 43 1.79 -25.69 -15.61
C GLY A 43 3.13 -26.07 -14.97
N GLN A 44 3.07 -26.72 -13.81
CA GLN A 44 4.26 -27.19 -13.11
C GLN A 44 4.97 -28.26 -13.95
N GLY A 45 6.30 -28.19 -14.05
CA GLY A 45 7.13 -29.14 -14.81
C GLY A 45 7.32 -28.82 -16.30
N GLN A 46 6.76 -27.72 -16.80
CA GLN A 46 6.98 -27.28 -18.18
C GLN A 46 8.36 -26.62 -18.36
N ARG A 47 8.98 -26.82 -19.53
CA ARG A 47 10.23 -26.14 -19.92
C ARG A 47 9.97 -24.66 -20.24
N MET A 48 11.04 -23.87 -20.26
CA MET A 48 10.99 -22.49 -20.75
C MET A 48 10.70 -22.45 -22.26
N GLY A 49 10.10 -21.36 -22.75
CA GLY A 49 9.64 -21.22 -24.14
C GLY A 49 8.17 -21.61 -24.34
N GLY A 50 7.73 -21.78 -25.59
CA GLY A 50 6.35 -22.19 -25.91
C GLY A 50 5.26 -21.11 -25.75
N GLY A 51 5.66 -19.84 -25.73
CA GLY A 51 4.73 -18.70 -25.64
C GLY A 51 4.22 -18.38 -24.23
N LYS A 52 3.24 -17.47 -24.17
CA LYS A 52 2.55 -17.04 -22.95
C LYS A 52 1.42 -18.01 -22.62
N SER A 53 1.26 -18.35 -21.35
CA SER A 53 0.22 -19.29 -20.89
C SER A 53 -1.14 -18.62 -20.72
N ALA A 54 -2.15 -19.43 -20.45
CA ALA A 54 -3.49 -18.97 -20.08
C ALA A 54 -3.49 -18.16 -18.75
N ILE A 55 -4.57 -17.40 -18.57
CA ILE A 55 -4.85 -16.63 -17.35
C ILE A 55 -5.21 -17.60 -16.22
N ASP A 56 -4.55 -17.44 -15.07
CA ASP A 56 -4.76 -18.25 -13.87
C ASP A 56 -5.72 -17.56 -12.90
N HIS A 57 -5.47 -16.28 -12.58
CA HIS A 57 -6.35 -15.47 -11.73
C HIS A 57 -6.18 -13.97 -11.99
N TYR A 58 -7.08 -13.18 -11.44
CA TYR A 58 -7.02 -11.72 -11.47
C TYR A 58 -6.57 -11.14 -10.12
N VAL A 59 -5.89 -10.00 -10.17
CA VAL A 59 -5.42 -9.26 -8.99
C VAL A 59 -5.71 -7.76 -9.11
N THR A 60 -5.72 -7.07 -7.98
CA THR A 60 -5.72 -5.60 -7.93
C THR A 60 -4.34 -5.11 -7.47
N PRO A 61 -3.57 -4.39 -8.31
CA PRO A 61 -2.31 -3.78 -7.89
C PRO A 61 -2.56 -2.58 -6.96
N VAL A 62 -1.82 -2.49 -5.87
CA VAL A 62 -1.93 -1.44 -4.85
C VAL A 62 -0.57 -0.78 -4.65
N LYS A 63 -0.52 0.55 -4.74
CA LYS A 63 0.68 1.36 -4.46
C LYS A 63 0.75 1.74 -2.98
N SER A 64 1.93 2.14 -2.52
CA SER A 64 2.08 2.66 -1.15
C SER A 64 1.25 3.93 -0.95
N GLY A 65 0.71 4.12 0.26
CA GLY A 65 -0.16 5.27 0.58
C GLY A 65 -1.60 5.16 0.07
N ARG A 66 -1.99 4.05 -0.56
CA ARG A 66 -3.37 3.84 -1.04
C ARG A 66 -4.29 3.35 0.09
N VAL A 67 -5.42 4.02 0.27
CA VAL A 67 -6.52 3.55 1.14
C VAL A 67 -7.23 2.37 0.48
N ILE A 68 -7.44 1.28 1.24
CA ILE A 68 -8.03 0.02 0.74
C ILE A 68 -9.50 -0.09 1.10
N VAL A 69 -9.80 0.07 2.40
CA VAL A 69 -11.16 0.15 2.95
C VAL A 69 -11.25 1.39 3.79
N GLU A 70 -12.39 2.06 3.68
CA GLU A 70 -12.79 3.14 4.57
C GLU A 70 -13.92 2.66 5.45
N MET A 71 -13.85 2.96 6.74
CA MET A 71 -14.94 2.75 7.68
C MET A 71 -15.37 4.11 8.22
N ALA A 72 -16.68 4.32 8.25
CA ALA A 72 -17.29 5.55 8.72
C ALA A 72 -18.63 5.26 9.41
N GLY A 73 -19.14 6.22 10.17
CA GLY A 73 -20.36 6.07 10.96
C GLY A 73 -20.25 6.74 12.32
N LYS A 74 -21.22 6.44 13.20
CA LYS A 74 -21.23 6.93 14.59
C LYS A 74 -20.40 5.99 15.47
N CYS A 75 -19.08 6.08 15.34
CA CYS A 75 -18.14 5.23 16.05
C CYS A 75 -16.85 5.96 16.41
N GLU A 76 -16.27 5.57 17.53
CA GLU A 76 -14.98 6.09 17.97
C GLU A 76 -13.83 5.31 17.33
N PHE A 77 -12.68 5.96 17.12
CA PHE A 77 -11.51 5.30 16.55
C PHE A 77 -11.06 4.09 17.38
N ALA A 78 -11.24 4.14 18.70
CA ALA A 78 -10.92 3.04 19.61
C ALA A 78 -11.74 1.76 19.33
N GLU A 79 -12.98 1.88 18.85
CA GLU A 79 -13.82 0.74 18.49
C GLU A 79 -13.37 0.11 17.16
N VAL A 80 -13.00 0.95 16.19
CA VAL A 80 -12.68 0.54 14.81
C VAL A 80 -11.23 0.03 14.69
N LYS A 81 -10.29 0.64 15.41
CA LYS A 81 -8.86 0.32 15.36
C LYS A 81 -8.55 -1.18 15.51
N PRO A 82 -8.99 -1.89 16.56
CA PRO A 82 -8.65 -3.31 16.73
C PRO A 82 -9.27 -4.22 15.65
N ILE A 83 -10.41 -3.84 15.08
CA ILE A 83 -11.05 -4.55 13.96
C ILE A 83 -10.14 -4.45 12.73
N LEU A 84 -9.76 -3.23 12.36
CA LEU A 84 -8.94 -2.98 11.18
C LEU A 84 -7.50 -3.46 11.35
N GLU A 85 -6.92 -3.39 12.55
CA GLU A 85 -5.58 -3.90 12.83
C GLU A 85 -5.49 -5.42 12.58
N THR A 86 -6.52 -6.17 13.00
CA THR A 86 -6.61 -7.62 12.71
C THR A 86 -6.50 -7.90 11.21
N VAL A 87 -7.11 -7.05 10.39
CA VAL A 87 -7.08 -7.16 8.92
C VAL A 87 -5.72 -6.72 8.37
N CYS A 88 -5.16 -5.61 8.86
CA CYS A 88 -3.86 -5.09 8.44
C CYS A 88 -2.74 -6.12 8.59
N HIS A 89 -2.71 -6.86 9.70
CA HIS A 89 -1.70 -7.90 9.93
C HIS A 89 -1.76 -9.08 8.93
N LYS A 90 -2.90 -9.27 8.26
CA LYS A 90 -3.12 -10.35 7.29
C LYS A 90 -2.91 -9.91 5.84
N LEU A 91 -2.69 -8.62 5.60
CA LEU A 91 -2.44 -8.12 4.25
C LEU A 91 -1.04 -8.52 3.76
N PRO A 92 -0.87 -8.74 2.44
CA PRO A 92 0.42 -9.16 1.88
C PRO A 92 1.48 -8.05 1.86
N PHE A 93 1.19 -6.88 2.42
CA PHE A 93 2.09 -5.74 2.49
C PHE A 93 1.87 -4.98 3.81
N LYS A 94 2.88 -4.18 4.21
CA LYS A 94 2.77 -3.31 5.38
C LYS A 94 1.62 -2.33 5.20
N ALA A 95 0.66 -2.39 6.10
CA ALA A 95 -0.50 -1.53 6.19
C ALA A 95 -0.65 -1.03 7.64
N MET A 96 -1.32 0.11 7.79
CA MET A 96 -1.60 0.71 9.09
C MET A 96 -3.03 1.24 9.11
N VAL A 97 -3.61 1.30 10.30
CA VAL A 97 -4.90 1.94 10.55
C VAL A 97 -4.65 3.41 10.84
N VAL A 98 -5.39 4.29 10.18
CA VAL A 98 -5.24 5.74 10.30
C VAL A 98 -6.61 6.39 10.37
N SER A 99 -6.72 7.43 11.20
CA SER A 99 -7.82 8.40 11.14
C SER A 99 -7.43 9.58 10.25
N HIS A 100 -8.37 10.49 10.00
CA HIS A 100 -8.10 11.72 9.27
C HIS A 100 -7.08 12.59 10.00
N GLU A 101 -7.27 12.82 11.30
CA GLU A 101 -6.37 13.61 12.15
C GLU A 101 -4.96 13.02 12.18
N MET A 102 -4.84 11.69 12.36
CA MET A 102 -3.53 11.02 12.34
C MET A 102 -2.82 11.21 10.99
N LEU A 103 -3.54 11.23 9.87
CA LEU A 103 -2.94 11.47 8.55
C LEU A 103 -2.43 12.90 8.40
N GLU A 104 -3.11 13.88 9.00
CA GLU A 104 -2.66 15.28 8.99
C GLU A 104 -1.42 15.46 9.88
N GLU A 105 -1.44 14.87 11.07
CA GLU A 105 -0.28 14.86 11.97
C GLU A 105 0.94 14.20 11.33
N MET A 106 0.78 13.05 10.67
CA MET A 106 1.87 12.36 10.00
C MET A 106 2.49 13.20 8.88
N LYS A 107 1.67 13.97 8.14
CA LYS A 107 2.17 14.89 7.11
C LYS A 107 2.91 16.08 7.71
N ALA A 108 2.34 16.69 8.75
CA ALA A 108 2.97 17.81 9.46
C ALA A 108 4.30 17.39 10.08
N GLU A 109 4.38 16.16 10.61
CA GLU A 109 5.61 15.59 11.15
C GLU A 109 6.66 15.37 10.05
N GLU A 110 6.27 14.83 8.90
CA GLU A 110 7.18 14.65 7.76
C GLU A 110 7.74 16.01 7.29
N GLU A 111 6.91 17.03 7.17
CA GLU A 111 7.33 18.40 6.82
C GLU A 111 8.25 19.03 7.87
N ARG A 112 7.96 18.81 9.16
CA ARG A 112 8.80 19.26 10.27
C ARG A 112 10.18 18.61 10.20
N LEU A 113 10.24 17.29 10.03
CA LEU A 113 11.49 16.54 9.91
C LEU A 113 12.30 16.97 8.69
N GLU A 114 11.65 17.26 7.56
CA GLU A 114 12.33 17.78 6.37
C GLU A 114 12.90 19.19 6.61
N ARG A 115 12.18 20.07 7.32
CA ARG A 115 12.62 21.44 7.66
C ARG A 115 13.75 21.45 8.68
N ASP A 116 13.65 20.60 9.70
CA ASP A 116 14.60 20.53 10.82
C ASP A 116 15.80 19.61 10.52
N ASN A 117 15.90 19.06 9.31
CA ASN A 117 17.01 18.23 8.89
C ASN A 117 18.31 19.05 8.83
N LEU A 118 19.19 18.85 9.82
CA LEU A 118 20.51 19.48 9.92
C LEU A 118 21.51 18.94 8.88
N ASN A 119 21.25 17.79 8.27
CA ASN A 119 22.14 17.22 7.27
C ASN A 119 22.02 17.98 5.94
N GLU A 120 23.08 18.71 5.61
CA GLU A 120 23.23 19.46 4.35
C GLU A 120 23.12 18.56 3.11
N TYR A 121 23.58 17.32 3.22
CA TYR A 121 23.56 16.34 2.13
C TYR A 121 22.33 15.44 2.22
N SER A 122 21.15 16.03 1.99
CA SER A 122 19.93 15.24 1.82
C SER A 122 20.02 14.36 0.58
N LEU A 123 19.38 13.19 0.60
CA LEU A 123 19.36 12.29 -0.56
C LEU A 123 18.78 12.99 -1.81
N LYS A 124 17.79 13.86 -1.61
CA LYS A 124 17.25 14.74 -2.64
C LYS A 124 18.32 15.62 -3.26
N TYR A 125 19.12 16.30 -2.44
CA TYR A 125 20.20 17.17 -2.88
C TYR A 125 21.30 16.41 -3.63
N ILE A 126 21.74 15.26 -3.09
CA ILE A 126 22.76 14.39 -3.71
C ILE A 126 22.33 13.97 -5.12
N ILE A 127 21.07 13.52 -5.26
CA ILE A 127 20.52 13.06 -6.52
C ILE A 127 20.36 14.21 -7.51
N GLN A 128 19.85 15.37 -7.09
CA GLN A 128 19.66 16.51 -8.00
C GLN A 128 20.98 17.03 -8.59
N ASN A 129 22.06 17.00 -7.81
CA ASN A 129 23.36 17.53 -8.23
C ASN A 129 24.29 16.45 -8.83
N ASN A 130 23.82 15.22 -9.03
CA ASN A 130 24.62 14.09 -9.50
C ASN A 130 25.94 13.92 -8.70
N MET A 131 25.88 14.12 -7.38
CA MET A 131 27.08 14.08 -6.56
C MET A 131 27.71 12.68 -6.62
N GLY A 132 29.03 12.61 -6.79
CA GLY A 132 29.76 11.34 -6.92
C GLY A 132 29.38 10.51 -8.15
N GLY A 133 28.71 11.10 -9.15
CA GLY A 133 28.24 10.37 -10.33
C GLY A 133 27.13 9.36 -10.02
N CYS A 134 26.33 9.62 -8.98
CA CYS A 134 25.29 8.71 -8.48
C CYS A 134 24.25 8.33 -9.54
N HIS A 135 24.02 9.17 -10.57
CA HIS A 135 23.09 8.88 -11.67
C HIS A 135 23.44 7.61 -12.45
N ARG A 136 24.71 7.20 -12.45
CA ARG A 136 25.14 5.96 -13.13
C ARG A 136 24.52 4.70 -12.49
N TRP A 137 24.18 4.78 -11.21
CA TRP A 137 23.77 3.63 -10.40
C TRP A 137 22.30 3.69 -9.97
N LEU A 138 21.68 4.87 -10.08
CA LEU A 138 20.31 5.11 -9.67
C LEU A 138 19.31 4.82 -10.79
N SER A 139 18.13 4.37 -10.40
CA SER A 139 17.01 4.19 -11.31
C SER A 139 16.38 5.54 -11.66
N PRO A 140 15.81 5.72 -12.86
CA PRO A 140 14.96 6.87 -13.18
C PRO A 140 13.85 7.15 -12.14
N VAL A 141 13.40 6.11 -11.42
CA VAL A 141 12.38 6.22 -10.37
C VAL A 141 12.94 6.93 -9.13
N ASP A 142 14.21 6.75 -8.81
CA ASP A 142 14.87 7.37 -7.66
C ASP A 142 15.03 8.88 -7.85
N HIS A 143 15.17 9.34 -9.10
CA HIS A 143 15.15 10.76 -9.44
C HIS A 143 13.80 11.42 -9.15
N LYS A 144 12.72 10.64 -9.15
CA LYS A 144 11.37 11.14 -8.86
C LYS A 144 11.04 11.10 -7.38
N TRP A 145 11.45 10.05 -6.69
CA TRP A 145 11.02 9.77 -5.32
C TRP A 145 12.12 9.91 -4.27
N PHE A 146 13.34 10.25 -4.67
CA PHE A 146 14.47 10.57 -3.79
C PHE A 146 14.69 9.52 -2.69
N GLY A 147 14.63 8.23 -3.06
CA GLY A 147 14.85 7.10 -2.15
C GLY A 147 13.72 6.81 -1.16
N LYS A 148 12.57 7.50 -1.24
CA LYS A 148 11.39 7.18 -0.39
C LYS A 148 10.80 5.80 -0.67
N TYR A 149 11.06 5.23 -1.84
CA TYR A 149 10.59 3.90 -2.25
C TYR A 149 11.75 3.06 -2.78
N HIS A 150 11.70 1.75 -2.54
CA HIS A 150 12.61 0.73 -3.05
C HIS A 150 11.83 -0.49 -3.56
#